data_AF-A0A7C2FSS3-F1
#
_entry.id   AF-A0A7C2FSS3-F1
#
_cell.length_a   1.000
_cell.length_b   1.000
_cell.length_c   1.000
_cell.angle_alpha   90.00
_cell.angle_beta   90.00
_cell.angle_gamma   90.00
#
_symmetry.space_group_name_H-M   'P 1'
#
loop_
_entity.id
_entity.type
_entity.pdbx_description
1 polymer ?
#
loop_
_entity_poly.entity_id
_entity_poly.type
_entity_poly.pdbx_seq_one_letter_code
_entity_poly.pdbx_strand_id
1 'polypeptide(L)'
;MNRKRWLALGIFLAVAVLVVGLGRLTARPLAERPWQETPLYGQGEKVLLLELVGEIPTGKALERFLSQVRQAREDEGVRAVVLHVESPGGGVTETEALHRALTALAREKPLVASLGRVAASGGYYVATAAREILVPPTAVTGSIGVIGYLPQVEALLAKVGVRVEVLKEGRLKDMASPLRPPTPEEREVVRGLLREAYDLFVRRVAEGRGMSLEKVRALADGRIYSGKQAVALGLADREGYLEDAARRAAGLAGLKTYRLVRYTKPKGLLEGLLGEEPPLGLASGTDTLLQTLSQARFRIEYRYLGGGLW
;
A
#
# COMPACT_ATOMS: atom_id res chain seq x y z
N MET A 1 27.24 -1.24 -50.12
CA MET A 1 25.87 -1.38 -49.57
C MET A 1 24.89 -0.62 -50.47
N ASN A 2 23.85 -1.26 -51.00
CA ASN A 2 23.06 -0.75 -52.14
C ASN A 2 22.12 0.41 -51.73
N ARG A 3 22.04 1.48 -52.56
CA ARG A 3 21.24 2.71 -52.34
C ARG A 3 19.76 2.41 -52.03
N LYS A 4 19.24 1.30 -52.56
CA LYS A 4 17.89 0.79 -52.27
C LYS A 4 17.68 0.37 -50.80
N ARG A 5 18.71 -0.16 -50.13
CA ARG A 5 18.65 -0.56 -48.71
C ARG A 5 18.61 0.63 -47.76
N TRP A 6 19.35 1.69 -48.09
CA TRP A 6 19.31 2.95 -47.34
C TRP A 6 17.96 3.66 -47.47
N LEU A 7 17.36 3.61 -48.67
CA LEU A 7 16.01 4.15 -48.89
C LEU A 7 14.95 3.38 -48.07
N ALA A 8 15.04 2.05 -48.06
CA ALA A 8 14.13 1.20 -47.28
C ALA A 8 14.28 1.44 -45.77
N LEU A 9 15.52 1.58 -45.27
CA LEU A 9 15.79 1.89 -43.86
C LEU A 9 15.27 3.28 -43.47
N GLY A 10 15.43 4.27 -44.35
CA GLY A 10 14.92 5.63 -44.14
C GLY A 10 13.39 5.68 -44.08
N ILE A 11 12.71 4.94 -44.97
CA ILE A 11 11.24 4.82 -44.96
C ILE A 11 10.78 4.11 -43.68
N PHE A 12 11.45 3.02 -43.29
CA PHE A 12 11.12 2.29 -42.06
C PHE A 12 11.27 3.18 -40.81
N LEU A 13 12.37 3.93 -40.69
CA LEU A 13 12.57 4.88 -39.59
C LEU A 13 11.54 6.02 -39.61
N ALA A 14 11.22 6.56 -40.78
CA ALA A 14 10.19 7.61 -40.92
C ALA A 14 8.81 7.09 -40.51
N VAL A 15 8.43 5.88 -40.93
CA VAL A 15 7.18 5.24 -40.51
C VAL A 15 7.19 4.93 -39.01
N ALA A 16 8.30 4.44 -38.45
CA ALA A 16 8.42 4.18 -37.03
C ALA A 16 8.27 5.47 -36.19
N VAL A 17 8.94 6.55 -36.60
CA VAL A 17 8.82 7.87 -35.94
C VAL A 17 7.41 8.43 -36.12
N LEU A 18 6.79 8.26 -37.28
CA LEU A 18 5.41 8.69 -37.52
C LEU A 18 4.44 7.90 -36.63
N VAL A 19 4.56 6.58 -36.56
CA VAL A 19 3.70 5.71 -35.74
C VAL A 19 3.90 6.00 -34.25
N VAL A 20 5.13 6.20 -33.79
CA VAL A 20 5.43 6.57 -32.39
C VAL A 20 4.94 8.00 -32.09
N GLY A 21 5.12 8.94 -33.03
CA GLY A 21 4.69 10.33 -32.91
C GLY A 21 3.17 10.50 -32.91
N LEU A 22 2.48 9.88 -33.87
CA LEU A 22 1.01 9.82 -33.92
C LEU A 22 0.45 9.05 -32.73
N GLY A 23 1.15 7.99 -32.30
CA GLY A 23 0.85 7.24 -31.09
C GLY A 23 0.91 8.11 -29.84
N ARG A 24 1.88 9.04 -29.74
CA ARG A 24 1.96 10.01 -28.64
C ARG A 24 0.89 11.12 -28.72
N LEU A 25 0.51 11.53 -29.94
CA LEU A 25 -0.53 12.55 -30.15
C LEU A 25 -1.95 12.02 -29.87
N THR A 26 -2.18 10.71 -30.05
CA THR A 26 -3.48 10.06 -29.82
C THR A 26 -3.54 9.25 -28.53
N ALA A 27 -2.40 8.91 -27.92
CA ALA A 27 -2.38 8.25 -26.62
C ALA A 27 -2.72 9.26 -25.52
N ARG A 28 -3.91 9.10 -24.94
CA ARG A 28 -4.14 9.56 -23.57
C ARG A 28 -3.02 9.03 -22.68
N PRO A 29 -2.48 9.84 -21.74
CA PRO A 29 -1.52 9.36 -20.75
C PRO A 29 -2.03 8.03 -20.18
N LEU A 30 -1.14 7.03 -20.01
CA LEU A 30 -1.52 5.74 -19.41
C LEU A 30 -2.22 5.90 -18.05
N ALA A 31 -2.02 7.03 -17.37
CA ALA A 31 -2.68 7.42 -16.12
C ALA A 31 -4.18 7.76 -16.26
N GLU A 32 -4.67 8.06 -17.47
CA GLU A 32 -6.06 8.48 -17.74
C GLU A 32 -6.92 7.39 -18.39
N ARG A 33 -6.35 6.22 -18.69
CA ARG A 33 -7.12 5.09 -19.20
C ARG A 33 -7.81 4.38 -18.03
N PRO A 34 -9.12 4.06 -18.13
CA PRO A 34 -9.80 3.29 -17.11
C PRO A 34 -9.11 1.93 -16.97
N TRP A 35 -8.98 1.46 -15.73
CA TRP A 35 -8.48 0.14 -15.39
C TRP A 35 -9.27 -0.93 -16.14
N GLN A 36 -8.57 -1.92 -16.68
CA GLN A 36 -9.20 -3.06 -17.34
C GLN A 36 -9.67 -4.06 -16.29
N GLU A 37 -10.69 -4.82 -16.62
CA GLU A 37 -11.23 -5.84 -15.72
C GLU A 37 -10.80 -7.22 -16.16
N THR A 38 -10.29 -7.98 -15.21
CA THR A 38 -9.98 -9.40 -15.41
C THR A 38 -10.87 -10.22 -14.50
N PRO A 39 -11.77 -11.06 -15.04
CA PRO A 39 -12.57 -11.96 -14.24
C PRO A 39 -11.66 -13.03 -13.61
N LEU A 40 -11.86 -13.30 -12.33
CA LEU A 40 -11.15 -14.33 -11.60
C LEU A 40 -11.94 -15.64 -11.61
N TYR A 41 -13.23 -15.57 -11.27
CA TYR A 41 -14.14 -16.71 -11.31
C TYR A 41 -15.60 -16.24 -11.30
N GLY A 42 -16.51 -17.18 -11.53
CA GLY A 42 -17.95 -16.96 -11.44
C GLY A 42 -18.56 -16.32 -12.69
N GLN A 43 -19.87 -16.05 -12.61
CA GLN A 43 -20.66 -15.48 -13.69
C GLN A 43 -21.75 -14.58 -13.09
N GLY A 44 -22.25 -13.61 -13.86
CA GLY A 44 -23.30 -12.69 -13.43
C GLY A 44 -22.77 -11.30 -13.07
N GLU A 45 -23.38 -10.67 -12.07
CA GLU A 45 -23.07 -9.30 -11.68
C GLU A 45 -21.68 -9.17 -11.05
N LYS A 46 -21.10 -7.97 -11.15
CA LYS A 46 -19.69 -7.74 -10.82
C LYS A 46 -19.51 -7.47 -9.33
N VAL A 47 -18.67 -8.27 -8.71
CA VAL A 47 -18.05 -7.96 -7.41
C VAL A 47 -16.59 -7.63 -7.68
N LEU A 48 -16.14 -6.44 -7.28
CA LEU A 48 -14.77 -5.99 -7.49
C LEU A 48 -13.88 -6.40 -6.33
N LEU A 49 -12.70 -6.95 -6.63
CA LEU A 49 -11.61 -7.14 -5.70
C LEU A 49 -10.61 -5.98 -5.82
N LEU A 50 -10.42 -5.25 -4.71
CA LEU A 50 -9.32 -4.31 -4.52
C LEU A 50 -8.27 -4.94 -3.61
N GLU A 51 -7.00 -4.95 -4.02
CA GLU A 51 -5.90 -5.58 -3.29
C GLU A 51 -4.95 -4.53 -2.73
N LEU A 52 -4.81 -4.49 -1.40
CA LEU A 52 -3.84 -3.70 -0.66
C LEU A 52 -2.80 -4.65 -0.05
N VAL A 53 -1.76 -4.95 -0.82
CA VAL A 53 -0.71 -5.92 -0.46
C VAL A 53 0.63 -5.22 -0.28
N GLY A 54 1.34 -5.53 0.80
CA GLY A 54 2.60 -4.92 1.19
C GLY A 54 2.43 -3.70 2.11
N GLU A 55 3.46 -2.88 2.23
CA GLU A 55 3.37 -1.62 2.98
C GLU A 55 2.33 -0.68 2.36
N ILE A 56 1.74 0.19 3.19
CA ILE A 56 0.79 1.20 2.72
C ILE A 56 1.46 2.02 1.60
N PRO A 57 0.88 2.06 0.39
CA PRO A 57 1.53 2.64 -0.77
C PRO A 57 1.67 4.15 -0.64
N THR A 58 2.75 4.69 -1.23
CA THR A 58 3.04 6.12 -1.29
C THR A 58 3.12 6.62 -2.74
N GLY A 59 3.07 7.93 -2.93
CA GLY A 59 3.27 8.59 -4.22
C GLY A 59 2.44 7.98 -5.37
N LYS A 60 3.09 7.57 -6.46
CA LYS A 60 2.41 7.01 -7.65
C LYS A 60 1.70 5.68 -7.38
N ALA A 61 2.08 4.93 -6.35
CA ALA A 61 1.39 3.69 -6.00
C ALA A 61 0.08 4.02 -5.27
N LEU A 62 0.11 4.99 -4.35
CA LEU A 62 -1.08 5.49 -3.67
C LEU A 62 -2.10 6.05 -4.67
N GLU A 63 -1.66 6.92 -5.58
CA GLU A 63 -2.54 7.50 -6.60
C GLU A 63 -3.18 6.45 -7.50
N ARG A 64 -2.47 5.36 -7.79
CA ARG A 64 -3.01 4.23 -8.55
C ARG A 64 -4.06 3.45 -7.76
N PHE A 65 -3.86 3.24 -6.47
CA PHE A 65 -4.89 2.61 -5.64
C PHE A 65 -6.12 3.53 -5.52
N LEU A 66 -5.92 4.82 -5.27
CA LEU A 66 -7.01 5.79 -5.18
C LEU A 66 -7.76 5.94 -6.51
N SER A 67 -7.10 5.83 -7.67
CA SER A 67 -7.80 5.84 -8.96
C SER A 67 -8.64 4.58 -9.19
N GLN A 68 -8.19 3.41 -8.72
CA GLN A 68 -9.03 2.20 -8.71
C GLN A 68 -10.28 2.39 -7.83
N VAL A 69 -10.13 2.98 -6.65
CA VAL A 69 -11.28 3.28 -5.77
C VAL A 69 -12.24 4.26 -6.42
N ARG A 70 -11.75 5.30 -7.12
CA ARG A 70 -12.59 6.24 -7.87
C ARG A 70 -13.37 5.54 -8.98
N GLN A 71 -12.69 4.75 -9.82
CA GLN A 71 -13.36 3.98 -10.87
C GLN A 71 -14.38 2.99 -10.29
N ALA A 72 -14.06 2.33 -9.18
CA ALA A 72 -14.96 1.41 -8.51
C ALA A 72 -16.25 2.09 -8.04
N ARG A 73 -16.20 3.38 -7.65
CA ARG A 73 -17.38 4.18 -7.27
C ARG A 73 -18.22 4.54 -8.49
N GLU A 74 -17.58 5.05 -9.53
CA GLU A 74 -18.22 5.54 -10.76
C GLU A 74 -18.81 4.43 -11.64
N ASP A 75 -18.29 3.21 -11.56
CA ASP A 75 -18.74 2.07 -12.36
C ASP A 75 -20.02 1.45 -11.81
N GLU A 76 -21.18 1.79 -12.39
CA GLU A 76 -22.49 1.23 -12.04
C GLU A 76 -22.57 -0.29 -12.15
N GLY A 77 -21.71 -0.91 -12.96
CA GLY A 77 -21.61 -2.36 -13.08
C GLY A 77 -21.05 -3.03 -11.84
N VAL A 78 -20.20 -2.34 -11.06
CA VAL A 78 -19.70 -2.82 -9.75
C VAL A 78 -20.83 -2.75 -8.73
N ARG A 79 -21.35 -3.92 -8.32
CA ARG A 79 -22.45 -4.02 -7.36
C ARG A 79 -21.99 -4.13 -5.91
N ALA A 80 -20.80 -4.67 -5.68
CA ALA A 80 -20.17 -4.76 -4.37
C ALA A 80 -18.64 -4.80 -4.50
N VAL A 81 -17.93 -4.53 -3.40
CA VAL A 81 -16.47 -4.50 -3.35
C VAL A 81 -15.95 -5.34 -2.20
N VAL A 82 -14.90 -6.11 -2.48
CA VAL A 82 -14.06 -6.77 -1.49
C VAL A 82 -12.73 -6.04 -1.45
N LEU A 83 -12.33 -5.60 -0.26
CA LEU A 83 -11.00 -5.07 -0.01
C LEU A 83 -10.16 -6.18 0.63
N HIS A 84 -9.23 -6.76 -0.12
CA HIS A 84 -8.26 -7.69 0.43
C HIS A 84 -7.06 -6.91 0.99
N VAL A 85 -6.77 -7.07 2.28
CA VAL A 85 -5.70 -6.36 2.98
C VAL A 85 -4.65 -7.35 3.47
N GLU A 86 -3.45 -7.27 2.92
CA GLU A 86 -2.27 -7.98 3.41
C GLU A 86 -1.12 -6.98 3.62
N SER A 87 -1.12 -6.30 4.77
CA SER A 87 -0.22 -5.18 5.06
C SER A 87 0.24 -5.15 6.52
N PRO A 88 1.54 -4.91 6.79
CA PRO A 88 2.02 -4.64 8.14
C PRO A 88 1.71 -3.20 8.61
N GLY A 89 1.21 -2.34 7.73
CA GLY A 89 1.01 -0.91 7.97
C GLY A 89 1.89 -0.02 7.09
N GLY A 90 2.09 1.23 7.53
CA GLY A 90 2.89 2.23 6.82
C GLY A 90 2.61 3.64 7.32
N GLY A 91 2.76 4.64 6.44
CA GLY A 91 2.62 6.06 6.78
C GLY A 91 1.19 6.44 7.21
N VAL A 92 1.09 7.31 8.22
CA VAL A 92 -0.20 7.75 8.80
C VAL A 92 -1.03 8.52 7.77
N THR A 93 -0.40 9.43 7.01
CA THR A 93 -1.08 10.28 6.03
C THR A 93 -1.69 9.47 4.89
N GLU A 94 -0.91 8.55 4.33
CA GLU A 94 -1.35 7.68 3.24
C GLU A 94 -2.44 6.72 3.70
N THR A 95 -2.31 6.18 4.92
CA THR A 95 -3.32 5.33 5.56
C THR A 95 -4.66 6.06 5.68
N GLU A 96 -4.67 7.29 6.18
CA GLU A 96 -5.90 8.09 6.31
C GLU A 96 -6.48 8.48 4.95
N ALA A 97 -5.65 8.77 3.94
CA ALA A 97 -6.12 9.04 2.58
C ALA A 97 -6.87 7.82 1.99
N LEU A 98 -6.32 6.62 2.15
CA LEU A 98 -6.96 5.37 1.75
C LEU A 98 -8.27 5.15 2.51
N HIS A 99 -8.24 5.27 3.84
CA HIS A 99 -9.42 5.08 4.68
C HIS A 99 -10.56 6.01 4.30
N ARG A 100 -10.28 7.30 4.06
CA ARG A 100 -11.30 8.27 3.61
C ARG A 100 -11.91 7.90 2.26
N ALA A 101 -11.08 7.51 1.29
CA ALA A 101 -11.55 7.12 -0.03
C ALA A 101 -12.41 5.85 0.01
N LEU A 102 -11.99 4.85 0.79
CA LEU A 102 -12.74 3.60 0.99
C LEU A 102 -14.02 3.81 1.80
N THR A 103 -14.01 4.71 2.79
CA THR A 103 -15.22 5.09 3.53
C THR A 103 -16.24 5.74 2.60
N ALA A 104 -15.79 6.60 1.67
CA ALA A 104 -16.67 7.20 0.66
C ALA A 104 -17.26 6.13 -0.28
N LEU A 105 -16.45 5.16 -0.73
CA LEU A 105 -16.93 4.02 -1.50
C LEU A 105 -17.96 3.17 -0.72
N ALA A 106 -17.70 2.90 0.56
CA ALA A 106 -18.56 2.07 1.40
C ALA A 106 -19.95 2.68 1.65
N ARG A 107 -20.11 4.00 1.48
CA ARG A 107 -21.41 4.69 1.55
C ARG A 107 -22.29 4.42 0.32
N GLU A 108 -21.68 4.11 -0.81
CA GLU A 108 -22.37 3.92 -2.09
C GLU A 108 -22.55 2.43 -2.42
N LYS A 109 -21.56 1.60 -2.06
CA LYS A 109 -21.52 0.19 -2.43
C LYS A 109 -21.14 -0.66 -1.22
N PRO A 110 -21.73 -1.85 -1.05
CA PRO A 110 -21.30 -2.78 0.00
C PRO A 110 -19.79 -3.06 -0.11
N LEU A 111 -19.05 -2.71 0.95
CA LEU A 111 -17.61 -2.95 1.07
C LEU A 111 -17.36 -3.94 2.21
N VAL A 112 -16.70 -5.06 1.89
CA VAL A 112 -16.28 -6.07 2.87
C VAL A 112 -14.76 -6.19 2.83
N ALA A 113 -14.10 -6.10 3.97
CA ALA A 113 -12.67 -6.34 4.09
C ALA A 113 -12.40 -7.83 4.32
N SER A 114 -11.39 -8.36 3.64
CA SER A 114 -10.79 -9.67 3.86
C SER A 114 -9.36 -9.47 4.29
N LEU A 115 -9.05 -9.80 5.54
CA LEU A 115 -7.67 -9.75 6.03
C LEU A 115 -6.89 -10.95 5.50
N GLY A 116 -5.67 -10.73 5.05
CA GLY A 116 -4.71 -11.76 4.67
C GLY A 116 -3.97 -12.32 5.89
N ARG A 117 -2.74 -12.80 5.69
CA ARG A 117 -1.91 -13.33 6.78
C ARG A 117 -1.54 -12.26 7.80
N VAL A 118 -1.30 -11.04 7.33
CA VAL A 118 -0.98 -9.87 8.17
C VAL A 118 -1.83 -8.70 7.73
N ALA A 119 -2.58 -8.10 8.65
CA ALA A 119 -3.27 -6.84 8.45
C ALA A 119 -3.23 -6.05 9.75
N ALA A 120 -2.10 -5.40 10.01
CA ALA A 120 -1.79 -4.75 11.28
C ALA A 120 -1.55 -3.25 11.09
N SER A 121 -1.68 -2.46 12.16
CA SER A 121 -1.46 -1.01 12.15
C SER A 121 -2.23 -0.33 11.01
N GLY A 122 -1.57 0.37 10.10
CA GLY A 122 -2.21 0.98 8.93
C GLY A 122 -3.04 0.00 8.07
N GLY A 123 -2.67 -1.28 8.01
CA GLY A 123 -3.48 -2.30 7.34
C GLY A 123 -4.83 -2.53 8.04
N TYR A 124 -4.81 -2.67 9.37
CA TYR A 124 -6.05 -2.79 10.15
C TYR A 124 -6.87 -1.49 10.09
N TYR A 125 -6.20 -0.33 10.18
CA TYR A 125 -6.81 0.99 10.03
C TYR A 125 -7.63 1.07 8.74
N VAL A 126 -7.04 0.75 7.59
CA VAL A 126 -7.76 0.84 6.32
C VAL A 126 -8.94 -0.12 6.26
N ALA A 127 -8.82 -1.31 6.86
CA ALA A 127 -9.91 -2.29 6.92
C ALA A 127 -11.13 -1.79 7.71
N THR A 128 -10.98 -0.86 8.66
CA THR A 128 -12.13 -0.30 9.42
C THR A 128 -13.05 0.58 8.58
N ALA A 129 -12.67 0.93 7.35
CA ALA A 129 -13.58 1.59 6.40
C ALA A 129 -14.66 0.65 5.85
N ALA A 130 -14.45 -0.67 5.93
CA ALA A 130 -15.41 -1.65 5.45
C ALA A 130 -16.57 -1.85 6.42
N ARG A 131 -17.73 -2.23 5.87
CA ARG A 131 -18.92 -2.55 6.67
C ARG A 131 -18.72 -3.82 7.50
N GLU A 132 -18.01 -4.79 6.95
CA GLU A 132 -17.64 -6.02 7.64
C GLU A 132 -16.18 -6.38 7.36
N ILE A 133 -15.53 -6.98 8.35
CA ILE A 133 -14.15 -7.46 8.32
C ILE A 133 -14.17 -8.97 8.60
N LEU A 134 -13.72 -9.73 7.61
CA LEU A 134 -13.45 -11.16 7.73
C LEU A 134 -11.95 -11.38 7.93
N VAL A 135 -11.60 -12.29 8.83
CA VAL A 135 -10.20 -12.54 9.19
C VAL A 135 -9.92 -14.05 9.31
N PRO A 136 -8.83 -14.58 8.71
CA PRO A 136 -8.41 -15.94 8.97
C PRO A 136 -8.07 -16.12 10.46
N PRO A 137 -8.42 -17.25 11.11
CA PRO A 137 -8.18 -17.44 12.54
C PRO A 137 -6.69 -17.31 12.92
N THR A 138 -5.78 -17.64 11.98
CA THR A 138 -4.32 -17.60 12.12
C THR A 138 -3.67 -16.27 11.71
N ALA A 139 -4.44 -15.31 11.22
CA ALA A 139 -3.90 -14.01 10.79
C ALA A 139 -3.37 -13.20 11.97
N VAL A 140 -2.42 -12.30 11.68
CA VAL A 140 -1.92 -11.29 12.62
C VAL A 140 -2.57 -9.95 12.28
N THR A 141 -3.30 -9.38 13.24
CA THR A 141 -3.96 -8.07 13.10
C THR A 141 -3.82 -7.24 14.37
N GLY A 142 -4.59 -6.15 14.50
CA GLY A 142 -4.42 -5.19 15.58
C GLY A 142 -3.23 -4.29 15.31
N SER A 143 -2.29 -4.22 16.26
CA SER A 143 -1.21 -3.22 16.27
C SER A 143 -1.78 -1.80 16.16
N ILE A 144 -2.85 -1.56 16.93
CA ILE A 144 -3.52 -0.26 16.96
C ILE A 144 -2.66 0.66 17.83
N GLY A 145 -1.87 1.49 17.16
CA GLY A 145 -0.86 2.34 17.77
C GLY A 145 -0.10 3.11 16.71
N VAL A 146 0.67 4.10 17.16
CA VAL A 146 1.53 4.92 16.30
C VAL A 146 2.90 5.00 16.95
N ILE A 147 3.94 4.75 16.16
CA ILE A 147 5.32 4.86 16.60
C ILE A 147 6.06 5.90 15.76
N GLY A 148 7.04 6.56 16.38
CA GLY A 148 8.03 7.37 15.70
C GLY A 148 9.39 7.07 16.31
N TYR A 149 10.41 6.94 15.48
CA TYR A 149 11.78 6.73 15.94
C TYR A 149 12.69 7.80 15.37
N LEU A 150 13.60 8.30 16.22
CA LEU A 150 14.59 9.30 15.86
C LEU A 150 15.98 8.64 15.97
N PRO A 151 16.56 8.19 14.85
CA PRO A 151 17.89 7.55 14.89
C PRO A 151 18.94 8.57 15.33
N GLN A 152 19.97 8.12 16.05
CA GLN A 152 21.07 8.98 16.52
C GLN A 152 22.41 8.41 16.05
N VAL A 153 23.16 9.20 15.28
CA VAL A 153 24.43 8.79 14.66
C VAL A 153 25.61 9.70 15.02
N GLU A 154 25.39 10.76 15.81
CA GLU A 154 26.44 11.71 16.23
C GLU A 154 27.70 11.00 16.75
N ALA A 155 27.55 10.10 17.72
CA ALA A 155 28.65 9.37 18.33
C ALA A 155 29.36 8.44 17.33
N LEU A 156 28.65 7.92 16.32
CA LEU A 156 29.26 7.11 15.26
C LEU A 156 30.11 7.99 14.33
N LEU A 157 29.59 9.15 13.92
CA LEU A 157 30.31 10.10 13.06
C LEU A 157 31.57 10.63 13.75
N ALA A 158 31.48 10.96 15.04
CA ALA A 158 32.62 11.39 15.83
C ALA A 158 33.75 10.34 15.87
N LYS A 159 33.42 9.05 15.95
CA LYS A 159 34.40 7.95 15.94
C LYS A 159 35.17 7.82 14.63
N VAL A 160 34.56 8.20 13.51
CA VAL A 160 35.20 8.18 12.18
C VAL A 160 35.81 9.53 11.80
N GLY A 161 35.94 10.44 12.77
CA GLY A 161 36.55 11.76 12.57
C GLY A 161 35.66 12.77 11.85
N VAL A 162 34.38 12.48 11.65
CA VAL A 162 33.43 13.39 11.01
C VAL A 162 32.76 14.26 12.08
N ARG A 163 32.89 15.57 11.94
CA ARG A 163 32.17 16.57 12.74
C ARG A 163 31.19 17.31 11.84
N VAL A 164 29.96 17.48 12.31
CA VAL A 164 28.95 18.24 11.59
C VAL A 164 28.53 19.42 12.45
N GLU A 165 28.64 20.62 11.89
CA GLU A 165 28.14 21.85 12.48
C GLU A 165 26.87 22.28 11.72
N VAL A 166 25.80 22.58 12.45
CA VAL A 166 24.51 22.97 11.87
C VAL A 166 24.26 24.44 12.16
N LEU A 167 24.39 25.28 11.14
CA LEU A 167 23.96 26.67 11.16
C LEU A 167 22.48 26.72 10.78
N LYS A 168 21.64 27.32 11.63
CA LYS A 168 20.19 27.32 11.45
C LYS A 168 19.55 28.63 11.93
N GLU A 169 18.61 29.10 11.13
CA GLU A 169 17.68 30.16 11.51
C GLU A 169 16.43 29.50 12.13
N GLY A 170 16.32 29.60 13.45
CA GLY A 170 15.23 29.00 14.22
C GLY A 170 15.66 27.78 15.05
N ARG A 171 15.37 27.82 16.35
CA ARG A 171 15.83 26.83 17.34
C ARG A 171 15.40 25.39 17.02
N LEU A 172 14.22 25.22 16.43
CA LEU A 172 13.59 23.93 16.12
C LEU A 172 13.83 23.44 14.68
N LYS A 173 14.62 24.16 13.87
CA LYS A 173 14.74 23.92 12.42
C LYS A 173 15.44 22.60 12.05
N ASP A 174 16.24 22.08 12.97
CA ASP A 174 16.95 20.80 12.89
C ASP A 174 16.36 19.76 13.86
N MET A 175 15.11 19.94 14.31
CA MET A 175 14.40 18.90 15.06
C MET A 175 14.40 17.59 14.26
N ALA A 176 14.41 16.46 14.95
CA ALA A 176 14.55 15.13 14.35
C ALA A 176 15.87 14.88 13.59
N SER A 177 16.86 15.79 13.69
CA SER A 177 18.20 15.54 13.18
C SER A 177 18.83 14.32 13.85
N PRO A 178 19.46 13.41 13.08
CA PRO A 178 20.17 12.27 13.66
C PRO A 178 21.56 12.64 14.20
N LEU A 179 21.97 13.90 14.02
CA LEU A 179 23.33 14.39 14.31
C LEU A 179 23.49 14.92 15.74
N ARG A 180 22.42 14.92 16.53
CA ARG A 180 22.45 15.25 17.96
C ARG A 180 21.23 14.66 18.67
N PRO A 181 21.26 14.55 20.00
CA PRO A 181 20.07 14.20 20.76
C PRO A 181 18.95 15.22 20.63
N PRO A 182 17.68 14.77 20.60
CA PRO A 182 16.54 15.66 20.64
C PRO A 182 16.38 16.24 22.05
N THR A 183 16.17 17.55 22.11
CA THR A 183 15.89 18.31 23.33
C THR A 183 14.53 17.92 23.92
N PRO A 184 14.26 18.23 25.21
CA PRO A 184 12.96 17.97 25.83
C PRO A 184 11.78 18.57 25.06
N GLU A 185 11.95 19.77 24.51
CA GLU A 185 10.91 20.44 23.73
C GLU A 185 10.66 19.76 22.38
N GLU A 186 11.70 19.38 21.65
CA GLU A 186 11.55 18.65 20.39
C GLU A 186 10.87 17.29 20.61
N ARG A 187 11.19 16.62 21.73
CA ARG A 187 10.50 15.39 22.13
C ARG A 187 9.02 15.65 22.35
N GLU A 188 8.66 16.76 22.98
CA GLU A 188 7.25 17.08 23.23
C GLU A 188 6.49 17.41 21.95
N VAL A 189 7.11 18.14 21.00
CA VAL A 189 6.55 18.37 19.67
C VAL A 189 6.28 17.05 18.95
N VAL A 190 7.25 16.14 18.88
CA VAL A 190 7.08 14.83 18.22
C VAL A 190 6.03 13.98 18.95
N ARG A 191 6.02 13.97 20.29
CA ARG A 191 4.98 13.26 21.06
C ARG A 191 3.58 13.84 20.83
N GLY A 192 3.45 15.14 20.58
CA GLY A 192 2.19 15.78 20.22
C GLY A 192 1.64 15.20 18.92
N LEU A 193 2.46 15.18 17.87
CA LEU A 193 2.10 14.60 16.57
C LEU A 193 1.71 13.12 16.67
N LEU A 194 2.47 12.33 17.45
CA LEU A 194 2.14 10.92 17.66
C LEU A 194 0.81 10.72 18.40
N ARG A 195 0.51 11.59 19.39
CA ARG A 195 -0.76 11.56 20.13
C ARG A 195 -1.95 11.90 19.23
N GLU A 196 -1.82 12.92 18.39
CA GLU A 196 -2.87 13.29 17.42
C GLU A 196 -3.16 12.16 16.44
N ALA A 197 -2.11 11.55 15.87
CA ALA A 197 -2.25 10.40 14.98
C ALA A 197 -2.88 9.19 15.68
N TYR A 198 -2.48 8.92 16.93
CA TYR A 198 -3.05 7.84 17.74
C TYR A 198 -4.54 8.06 18.02
N ASP A 199 -4.93 9.27 18.45
CA ASP A 199 -6.33 9.60 18.73
C ASP A 199 -7.19 9.49 17.46
N LEU A 200 -6.64 9.87 16.30
CA LEU A 200 -7.33 9.67 15.02
C LEU A 200 -7.54 8.18 14.72
N PHE A 201 -6.52 7.34 14.92
CA PHE A 201 -6.65 5.90 14.73
C PHE A 201 -7.71 5.30 15.65
N VAL A 202 -7.67 5.63 16.95
CA VAL A 202 -8.68 5.20 17.92
C VAL A 202 -10.09 5.61 17.47
N ARG A 203 -10.27 6.84 16.96
CA ARG A 203 -11.57 7.30 16.43
C ARG A 203 -12.01 6.48 15.21
N ARG A 204 -11.13 6.19 14.24
CA ARG A 204 -11.49 5.38 13.07
C ARG A 204 -11.90 3.96 13.44
N VAL A 205 -11.22 3.34 14.40
CA VAL A 205 -11.60 2.02 14.90
C VAL A 205 -12.95 2.10 15.63
N ALA A 206 -13.15 3.10 16.48
CA ALA A 206 -14.42 3.29 17.19
C ALA A 206 -15.60 3.48 16.23
N GLU A 207 -15.43 4.33 15.21
CA GLU A 207 -16.42 4.57 14.14
C GLU A 207 -16.70 3.29 13.34
N GLY A 208 -15.66 2.65 12.81
CA GLY A 208 -15.79 1.48 11.93
C GLY A 208 -16.27 0.21 12.63
N ARG A 209 -16.03 0.08 13.94
CA ARG A 209 -16.42 -1.09 14.74
C ARG A 209 -17.63 -0.85 15.65
N GLY A 210 -18.19 0.37 15.66
CA GLY A 210 -19.29 0.73 16.56
C GLY A 210 -18.93 0.58 18.05
N MET A 211 -17.68 0.86 18.41
CA MET A 211 -17.18 0.73 19.78
C MET A 211 -17.03 2.09 20.46
N SER A 212 -17.11 2.14 21.80
CA SER A 212 -16.75 3.33 22.54
C SER A 212 -15.24 3.60 22.45
N LEU A 213 -14.85 4.88 22.47
CA LEU A 213 -13.42 5.27 22.47
C LEU A 213 -12.65 4.64 23.63
N GLU A 214 -13.29 4.49 24.80
CA GLU A 214 -12.70 3.84 25.97
C GLU A 214 -12.38 2.36 25.70
N LYS A 215 -13.34 1.60 25.13
CA LYS A 215 -13.12 0.20 24.77
C LYS A 215 -12.00 0.06 23.74
N VAL A 216 -11.97 0.94 22.74
CA VAL A 216 -10.89 0.92 21.74
C VAL A 216 -9.54 1.21 22.38
N ARG A 217 -9.44 2.23 23.25
CA ARG A 217 -8.18 2.54 23.95
C ARG A 217 -7.66 1.37 24.79
N ALA A 218 -8.54 0.61 25.44
CA ALA A 218 -8.16 -0.59 26.17
C ALA A 218 -7.56 -1.70 25.26
N LEU A 219 -7.91 -1.71 23.98
CA LEU A 219 -7.39 -2.64 22.97
C LEU A 219 -6.24 -2.07 22.15
N ALA A 220 -6.00 -0.76 22.25
CA ALA A 220 -5.11 0.02 21.38
C ALA A 220 -3.84 0.48 22.10
N ASP A 221 -3.08 -0.46 22.65
CA ASP A 221 -1.76 -0.21 23.23
C ASP A 221 -0.61 -0.65 22.32
N GLY A 222 -0.91 -0.91 21.03
CA GLY A 222 0.05 -1.37 20.03
C GLY A 222 0.25 -2.88 19.97
N ARG A 223 -0.39 -3.68 20.83
CA ARG A 223 -0.27 -5.15 20.75
C ARG A 223 -0.91 -5.74 19.49
N ILE A 224 -0.41 -6.89 19.06
CA ILE A 224 -1.03 -7.68 17.99
C ILE A 224 -2.09 -8.64 18.54
N TYR A 225 -3.02 -9.03 17.68
CA TYR A 225 -4.03 -10.05 17.93
C TYR A 225 -4.01 -11.10 16.82
N SER A 226 -4.29 -12.35 17.19
CA SER A 226 -4.71 -13.37 16.22
C SER A 226 -6.09 -13.01 15.64
N GLY A 227 -6.42 -13.54 14.46
CA GLY A 227 -7.75 -13.36 13.88
C GLY A 227 -8.88 -13.84 14.81
N LYS A 228 -8.67 -14.97 15.50
CA LYS A 228 -9.62 -15.48 16.50
C LYS A 228 -9.83 -14.50 17.66
N GLN A 229 -8.76 -13.91 18.19
CA GLN A 229 -8.86 -12.87 19.22
C GLN A 229 -9.55 -11.62 18.68
N ALA A 230 -9.25 -11.21 17.44
CA ALA A 230 -9.86 -10.04 16.83
C ALA A 230 -11.39 -10.17 16.74
N VAL A 231 -11.91 -11.34 16.36
CA VAL A 231 -13.35 -11.62 16.36
C VAL A 231 -13.92 -11.58 17.79
N ALA A 232 -13.28 -12.26 18.75
CA ALA A 232 -13.74 -12.29 20.13
C ALA A 232 -13.78 -10.91 20.80
N LEU A 233 -12.88 -10.00 20.42
CA LEU A 233 -12.79 -8.64 20.93
C LEU A 233 -13.68 -7.65 20.15
N GLY A 234 -14.27 -8.08 19.03
CA GLY A 234 -15.08 -7.28 18.11
C GLY A 234 -14.30 -6.45 17.09
N LEU A 235 -12.97 -6.61 17.03
CA LEU A 235 -12.09 -5.97 16.05
C LEU A 235 -12.33 -6.51 14.62
N ALA A 236 -12.90 -7.71 14.49
CA ALA A 236 -13.40 -8.27 13.25
C ALA A 236 -14.80 -8.88 13.46
N ASP A 237 -15.54 -9.11 12.37
CA ASP A 237 -16.94 -9.56 12.45
C ASP A 237 -17.05 -11.08 12.48
N ARG A 238 -16.17 -11.79 11.75
CA ARG A 238 -16.17 -13.25 11.70
C ARG A 238 -14.84 -13.79 11.20
N GLU A 239 -14.61 -15.05 11.50
CA GLU A 239 -13.54 -15.81 10.86
C GLU A 239 -13.91 -16.09 9.41
N GLY A 240 -12.95 -16.01 8.49
CA GLY A 240 -13.17 -16.31 7.09
C GLY A 240 -12.04 -15.87 6.16
N TYR A 241 -12.14 -16.28 4.91
CA TYR A 241 -11.13 -16.05 3.87
C TYR A 241 -11.69 -15.17 2.74
N LEU A 242 -10.91 -14.98 1.68
CA LEU A 242 -11.25 -14.09 0.57
C LEU A 242 -12.57 -14.49 -0.12
N GLU A 243 -12.78 -15.78 -0.33
CA GLU A 243 -13.99 -16.32 -0.95
C GLU A 243 -15.22 -16.08 -0.07
N ASP A 244 -15.09 -16.18 1.25
CA ASP A 244 -16.15 -15.85 2.20
C ASP A 244 -16.51 -14.36 2.13
N ALA A 245 -15.51 -13.49 2.02
CA ALA A 245 -15.71 -12.05 1.90
C ALA A 245 -16.40 -11.69 0.58
N ALA A 246 -16.02 -12.35 -0.53
CA ALA A 246 -16.67 -12.20 -1.82
C ALA A 246 -18.14 -12.63 -1.78
N ARG A 247 -18.43 -13.80 -1.19
CA ARG A 247 -19.82 -14.24 -0.97
C ARG A 247 -20.58 -13.26 -0.09
N ARG A 248 -19.95 -12.73 0.97
CA ARG A 248 -20.59 -11.76 1.88
C ARG A 248 -20.90 -10.45 1.17
N ALA A 249 -19.95 -9.90 0.41
CA ALA A 249 -20.13 -8.69 -0.37
C ALA A 249 -21.27 -8.85 -1.40
N ALA A 250 -21.30 -9.98 -2.12
CA ALA A 250 -22.38 -10.33 -3.04
C ALA A 250 -23.74 -10.41 -2.33
N GLY A 251 -23.80 -11.08 -1.18
CA GLY A 251 -25.03 -11.21 -0.39
C GLY A 251 -25.55 -9.86 0.12
N LEU A 252 -24.66 -8.96 0.56
CA LEU A 252 -25.03 -7.60 0.97
C LEU A 252 -25.57 -6.75 -0.18
N ALA A 253 -25.21 -7.07 -1.43
CA ALA A 253 -25.75 -6.47 -2.64
C ALA A 253 -26.98 -7.20 -3.21
N GLY A 254 -27.47 -8.25 -2.53
CA GLY A 254 -28.63 -9.03 -2.97
C GLY A 254 -28.37 -9.96 -4.17
N LEU A 255 -27.11 -10.26 -4.47
CA LEU A 255 -26.72 -11.05 -5.63
C LEU A 255 -26.79 -12.55 -5.34
N LYS A 256 -27.45 -13.31 -6.23
CA LYS A 256 -27.44 -14.79 -6.19
C LYS A 256 -26.29 -15.38 -7.00
N THR A 257 -25.98 -14.75 -8.14
CA THR A 257 -24.87 -15.11 -9.03
C THR A 257 -24.00 -13.89 -9.21
N TYR A 258 -22.69 -14.08 -9.07
CA TYR A 258 -21.72 -13.02 -9.24
C TYR A 258 -20.44 -13.54 -9.87
N ARG A 259 -19.70 -12.63 -10.51
CA ARG A 259 -18.31 -12.83 -10.91
C ARG A 259 -17.41 -11.92 -10.10
N LEU A 260 -16.32 -12.48 -9.58
CA LEU A 260 -15.28 -11.70 -8.94
C LEU A 260 -14.34 -11.19 -10.03
N VAL A 261 -14.13 -9.88 -10.09
CA VAL A 261 -13.20 -9.26 -11.04
C VAL A 261 -12.13 -8.49 -10.28
N ARG A 262 -10.97 -8.32 -10.89
CA ARG A 262 -9.95 -7.38 -10.41
C ARG A 262 -9.62 -6.35 -11.48
N TYR A 263 -9.13 -5.20 -11.04
CA TYR A 263 -8.57 -4.22 -11.94
C TYR A 263 -7.13 -4.58 -12.32
N THR A 264 -6.84 -4.51 -13.61
CA THR A 264 -5.51 -4.70 -14.20
C THR A 264 -5.12 -3.46 -14.97
N LYS A 265 -3.80 -3.21 -15.06
CA LYS A 265 -3.31 -2.04 -15.80
C LYS A 265 -3.73 -2.15 -17.27
N PRO A 266 -4.16 -1.04 -17.89
CA PRO A 266 -4.39 -1.01 -19.32
C PRO A 266 -3.11 -1.38 -20.05
N LYS A 267 -3.13 -2.44 -20.85
CA LYS A 267 -1.99 -2.82 -21.69
C LYS A 267 -1.63 -1.65 -22.62
N GLY A 268 -0.35 -1.30 -22.69
CA GLY A 268 0.13 -0.32 -23.66
C GLY A 268 -0.06 -0.83 -25.09
N LEU A 269 -0.12 0.07 -26.09
CA LEU A 269 -0.24 -0.33 -27.51
C LEU A 269 0.89 -1.30 -27.94
N LEU A 270 2.12 -1.03 -27.49
CA LEU A 270 3.27 -1.89 -27.75
C LEU A 270 3.19 -3.23 -27.00
N GLU A 271 2.67 -3.24 -25.78
CA GLU A 271 2.52 -4.45 -24.95
C GLU A 271 1.39 -5.37 -25.47
N GLY A 272 0.33 -4.78 -26.01
CA GLY A 272 -0.73 -5.51 -26.71
C GLY A 272 -0.30 -6.08 -28.07
N LEU A 273 0.72 -5.50 -28.71
CA LEU A 273 1.28 -5.96 -29.98
C LEU A 273 2.45 -6.94 -29.81
N LEU A 274 3.24 -6.81 -28.75
CA LEU A 274 4.48 -7.59 -28.54
C LEU A 274 4.33 -8.72 -27.51
N GLY A 275 3.19 -8.80 -26.80
CA GLY A 275 3.02 -9.74 -25.69
C GLY A 275 3.77 -9.27 -24.43
N GLU A 276 3.56 -9.98 -23.31
CA GLU A 276 4.14 -9.63 -22.00
C GLU A 276 5.67 -9.84 -21.93
N GLU A 277 6.25 -10.52 -22.92
CA GLU A 277 7.69 -10.72 -23.01
C GLU A 277 8.28 -9.82 -24.10
N PRO A 278 9.20 -8.89 -23.77
CA PRO A 278 9.94 -8.19 -24.80
C PRO A 278 10.74 -9.23 -25.61
N PRO A 279 10.55 -9.33 -26.94
CA PRO A 279 11.45 -10.12 -27.74
C PRO A 279 12.82 -9.42 -27.66
N LEU A 280 13.82 -10.15 -27.17
CA LEU A 280 15.21 -9.74 -26.92
C LEU A 280 15.46 -8.99 -25.60
N GLY A 281 15.83 -9.75 -24.56
CA GLY A 281 17.14 -9.68 -23.88
C GLY A 281 17.65 -8.36 -23.27
N LEU A 282 16.88 -7.27 -23.27
CA LEU A 282 17.33 -5.96 -22.79
C LEU A 282 16.94 -5.65 -21.32
N ALA A 283 16.15 -6.51 -20.68
CA ALA A 283 15.76 -6.38 -19.27
C ALA A 283 16.83 -6.89 -18.27
N SER A 284 17.81 -7.67 -18.73
CA SER A 284 18.81 -8.27 -17.84
C SER A 284 19.82 -7.25 -17.28
N GLY A 285 19.98 -6.07 -17.87
CA GLY A 285 20.99 -5.10 -17.44
C GLY A 285 20.70 -4.42 -16.10
N THR A 286 19.44 -4.08 -15.81
CA THR A 286 19.05 -3.37 -14.59
C THR A 286 18.95 -4.29 -13.38
N ASP A 287 18.47 -5.52 -13.59
CA ASP A 287 18.40 -6.52 -12.53
C ASP A 287 19.78 -7.04 -12.15
N THR A 288 20.70 -7.17 -13.12
CA THR A 288 22.10 -7.51 -12.84
C THR A 288 22.81 -6.38 -12.09
N LEU A 289 22.53 -5.11 -12.40
CA LEU A 289 23.09 -3.97 -11.68
C LEU A 289 22.55 -3.90 -10.23
N LEU A 290 21.25 -4.16 -10.02
CA LEU A 290 20.63 -4.22 -8.69
C LEU A 290 21.06 -5.46 -7.89
N GLN A 291 21.29 -6.60 -8.55
CA GLN A 291 21.94 -7.77 -7.94
C GLN A 291 23.39 -7.46 -7.55
N THR A 292 24.13 -6.74 -8.40
CA THR A 292 25.53 -6.37 -8.11
C THR A 292 25.61 -5.35 -6.97
N LEU A 293 24.68 -4.39 -6.91
CA LEU A 293 24.58 -3.42 -5.82
C LEU A 293 24.04 -4.04 -4.51
N SER A 294 23.15 -5.03 -4.58
CA SER A 294 22.70 -5.77 -3.39
C SER A 294 23.71 -6.82 -2.91
N GLN A 295 24.61 -7.27 -3.77
CA GLN A 295 25.80 -8.05 -3.40
C GLN A 295 26.98 -7.20 -2.94
N ALA A 296 26.91 -5.86 -3.09
CA ALA A 296 27.87 -4.94 -2.48
C ALA A 296 27.69 -5.00 -0.95
N ARG A 297 28.47 -5.89 -0.32
CA ARG A 297 28.47 -6.15 1.12
C ARG A 297 28.92 -4.92 1.90
N PHE A 298 27.97 -4.14 2.41
CA PHE A 298 28.18 -3.52 3.72
C PHE A 298 27.81 -4.56 4.78
N ARG A 299 28.85 -5.19 5.34
CA ARG A 299 28.71 -6.12 6.48
C ARG A 299 28.73 -5.29 7.76
N ILE A 300 27.56 -5.10 8.39
CA ILE A 300 27.53 -4.79 9.82
C ILE A 300 27.54 -6.14 10.55
N GLU A 301 28.72 -6.57 10.99
CA GLU A 301 28.86 -7.74 11.85
C GLU A 301 28.62 -7.32 13.32
N TYR A 302 27.51 -7.77 13.89
CA TYR A 302 27.31 -7.76 15.34
C TYR A 302 27.89 -9.06 15.92
N ARG A 303 29.06 -8.98 16.55
CA ARG A 303 29.62 -10.08 17.35
C ARG A 303 29.17 -9.90 18.80
N TYR A 304 28.17 -10.68 19.21
CA TYR A 304 27.91 -10.91 20.62
C TYR A 304 28.99 -11.86 21.15
N LEU A 305 29.97 -11.33 21.85
CA LEU A 305 30.89 -12.13 22.66
C LEU A 305 30.19 -12.40 23.99
N GLY A 306 29.35 -13.44 24.00
CA GLY A 306 28.74 -13.95 25.21
C GLY A 306 29.82 -14.39 26.19
N GLY A 307 29.96 -13.64 27.28
CA GLY A 307 30.71 -14.04 28.45
C GLY A 307 29.76 -14.71 29.44
N GLY A 308 29.99 -16.00 29.70
CA GLY A 308 29.67 -16.66 30.96
C GLY A 308 28.20 -17.01 31.20
N LEU A 309 27.94 -18.32 31.16
CA LEU A 309 26.89 -18.98 31.95
C LEU A 309 26.95 -18.47 33.40
N TRP A 310 25.85 -17.94 33.93
CA TRP A 310 25.09 -18.32 35.14
C TRP A 310 23.81 -17.49 35.20
#